data_AF-A0A950A2L4-F1
#
_entry.id   AF-A0A950A2L4-F1
#
_cell.length_a   1.000
_cell.length_b   1.000
_cell.length_c   1.000
_cell.angle_alpha   90.00
_cell.angle_beta   90.00
_cell.angle_gamma   90.00
#
_symmetry.space_group_name_H-M   'P 1'
#
loop_
_entity.id
_entity.type
_entity.pdbx_description
1 polymer ?
#
loop_
_entity_poly.entity_id
_entity_poly.type
_entity_poly.pdbx_seq_one_letter_code
_entity_poly.pdbx_strand_id
1 'polypeptide(L)'
;MRVGTKLLLLALLPACCVFGLAVISAVSGYRSADRLSVYRAEAGLSFRLEALAVDLDHERRAAALVRLNPGAASDALLAGYEQATTQDFAQARASAVHVRAPVDVVGDLDAADRQREALVVQLAARSLGPQQAIAGYSAIAQDVLGLTAALDGGAPS
;
A
#
# COMPACT_ATOMS: atom_id res chain seq x y z
N MET A 1 -22.93 64.07 10.87
CA MET A 1 -22.51 62.98 9.94
C MET A 1 -22.21 61.64 10.65
N ARG A 2 -23.09 61.14 11.54
CA ARG A 2 -22.88 59.89 12.32
C ARG A 2 -23.78 58.71 11.89
N VAL A 3 -24.78 58.97 11.05
CA VAL A 3 -25.78 57.97 10.63
C VAL A 3 -25.28 57.15 9.44
N GLY A 4 -24.54 57.77 8.51
CA GLY A 4 -23.95 57.09 7.34
C GLY A 4 -22.95 56.00 7.70
N THR A 5 -22.08 56.22 8.70
CA THR A 5 -21.09 55.22 9.14
C THR A 5 -21.74 54.04 9.86
N LYS A 6 -22.84 54.25 10.58
CA LYS A 6 -23.61 53.16 11.23
C LYS A 6 -24.36 52.30 10.20
N LEU A 7 -24.90 52.91 9.14
CA LEU A 7 -25.54 52.19 8.04
C LEU A 7 -24.51 51.38 7.21
N LEU A 8 -23.32 51.94 7.00
CA LEU A 8 -22.22 51.24 6.33
C LEU A 8 -21.72 50.02 7.14
N LEU A 9 -21.63 50.17 8.48
CA LEU A 9 -21.31 49.06 9.38
C LEU A 9 -22.41 47.97 9.40
N LEU A 10 -23.68 48.37 9.36
CA LEU A 10 -24.80 47.42 9.32
C LEU A 10 -24.86 46.64 8.00
N ALA A 11 -24.46 47.25 6.89
CA ALA A 11 -24.37 46.60 5.58
C ALA A 11 -23.10 45.73 5.42
N LEU A 12 -22.00 46.09 6.09
CA LEU A 12 -20.74 45.33 6.02
C LEU A 12 -20.77 44.02 6.84
N LEU A 13 -21.53 44.02 7.94
CA LEU A 13 -21.63 42.88 8.86
C LEU A 13 -22.19 41.59 8.21
N PRO A 14 -23.29 41.62 7.44
CA PRO A 14 -23.78 40.42 6.74
C PRO A 14 -22.81 39.95 5.65
N ALA A 15 -22.13 40.87 4.96
CA ALA A 15 -21.13 40.52 3.95
C ALA A 15 -19.91 39.79 4.58
N CYS A 16 -19.42 40.27 5.73
CA CYS A 16 -18.37 39.58 6.49
C CYS A 16 -18.81 38.20 7.01
N CYS A 17 -20.05 38.06 7.48
CA CYS A 17 -20.58 36.76 7.91
C CYS A 17 -20.67 35.74 6.77
N VAL A 18 -21.19 36.15 5.60
CA VAL A 18 -21.26 35.28 4.42
C VAL A 18 -19.86 34.90 3.94
N PHE A 19 -18.91 35.84 3.94
CA PHE A 19 -17.52 35.58 3.55
C PHE A 19 -16.83 34.62 4.52
N GLY A 20 -17.04 34.79 5.83
CA GLY A 20 -16.53 33.86 6.85
C GLY A 20 -17.08 32.44 6.69
N LEU A 21 -18.40 32.31 6.44
CA LEU A 21 -19.03 31.01 6.17
C LEU A 21 -18.51 30.36 4.88
N ALA A 22 -18.28 31.14 3.82
CA ALA A 22 -17.70 30.66 2.57
C ALA A 22 -16.27 30.14 2.76
N VAL A 23 -15.43 30.85 3.52
CA VAL A 23 -14.06 30.41 3.85
C VAL A 23 -14.07 29.14 4.69
N ILE A 24 -14.93 29.04 5.71
CA ILE A 24 -15.06 27.82 6.53
C ILE A 24 -15.52 26.64 5.68
N SER A 25 -16.47 26.87 4.76
CA SER A 25 -16.99 25.84 3.85
C SER A 25 -15.93 25.40 2.83
N ALA A 26 -15.11 26.32 2.31
CA ALA A 26 -14.00 26.01 1.43
C ALA A 26 -12.90 25.21 2.16
N VAL A 27 -12.56 25.57 3.39
CA VAL A 27 -11.61 24.83 4.23
C VAL A 27 -12.15 23.44 4.59
N SER A 28 -13.44 23.33 4.91
CA SER A 28 -14.14 22.06 5.14
C SER A 28 -14.12 21.17 3.90
N GLY A 29 -14.41 21.75 2.73
CA GLY A 29 -14.37 21.06 1.44
C GLY A 29 -12.96 20.57 1.10
N TYR A 30 -11.95 21.42 1.32
CA TYR A 30 -10.55 21.05 1.13
C TYR A 30 -10.12 19.92 2.06
N ARG A 31 -10.46 19.98 3.36
CA ARG A 31 -10.16 18.91 4.33
C ARG A 31 -10.89 17.61 4.00
N SER A 32 -12.13 17.68 3.52
CA SER A 32 -12.89 16.49 3.12
C SER A 32 -12.30 15.83 1.87
N ALA A 33 -11.88 16.64 0.89
CA ALA A 33 -11.21 16.16 -0.31
C ALA A 33 -9.83 15.55 0.00
N ASP A 34 -9.06 16.19 0.88
CA ASP A 34 -7.76 15.71 1.35
C ASP A 34 -7.90 14.35 2.05
N ARG A 35 -8.83 14.24 3.02
CA ARG A 35 -9.15 12.98 3.70
C ARG A 35 -9.60 11.87 2.74
N LEU A 36 -10.43 12.20 1.75
CA LEU A 36 -10.88 11.23 0.75
C LEU A 36 -9.72 10.74 -0.13
N SER A 37 -8.76 11.61 -0.44
CA SER A 37 -7.57 11.24 -1.21
C SER A 37 -6.65 10.30 -0.43
N VAL A 38 -6.44 10.56 0.87
CA VAL A 38 -5.68 9.71 1.78
C VAL A 38 -6.33 8.34 1.92
N TYR A 39 -7.64 8.29 2.18
CA TYR A 39 -8.39 7.03 2.29
C TYR A 39 -8.32 6.20 1.00
N ARG A 40 -8.40 6.84 -0.17
CA ARG A 40 -8.26 6.14 -1.45
C ARG A 40 -6.85 5.60 -1.68
N ALA A 41 -5.82 6.32 -1.23
CA ALA A 41 -4.44 5.87 -1.32
C ALA A 41 -4.19 4.67 -0.39
N GLU A 42 -4.70 4.72 0.85
CA GLU A 42 -4.64 3.63 1.82
C GLU A 42 -5.38 2.38 1.31
N ALA A 43 -6.65 2.51 0.91
CA ALA A 43 -7.41 1.39 0.36
C ALA A 43 -6.76 0.81 -0.91
N GLY A 44 -6.22 1.67 -1.78
CA GLY A 44 -5.50 1.24 -2.98
C GLY A 44 -4.23 0.46 -2.66
N LEU A 45 -3.52 0.82 -1.59
CA LEU A 45 -2.37 0.07 -1.11
C LEU A 45 -2.79 -1.26 -0.48
N SER A 46 -3.87 -1.30 0.32
CA SER A 46 -4.37 -2.55 0.92
C SER A 46 -4.71 -3.60 -0.13
N PHE A 47 -5.47 -3.24 -1.18
CA PHE A 47 -5.76 -4.17 -2.28
C PHE A 47 -4.50 -4.64 -3.01
N ARG A 48 -3.47 -3.79 -3.11
CA ARG A 48 -2.21 -4.16 -3.75
C ARG A 48 -1.40 -5.12 -2.89
N LEU A 49 -1.40 -4.95 -1.56
CA LEU A 49 -0.75 -5.89 -0.64
C LEU A 49 -1.45 -7.25 -0.66
N GLU A 50 -2.79 -7.27 -0.75
CA GLU A 50 -3.55 -8.51 -0.94
C GLU A 50 -3.19 -9.21 -2.27
N ALA A 51 -3.12 -8.46 -3.36
CA ALA A 51 -2.69 -8.99 -4.65
C ALA A 51 -1.26 -9.55 -4.59
N LEU A 52 -0.34 -8.82 -3.96
CA LEU A 52 1.05 -9.27 -3.76
C LEU A 52 1.12 -10.59 -2.97
N ALA A 53 0.28 -10.77 -1.96
CA ALA A 53 0.20 -12.03 -1.21
C ALA A 53 -0.29 -13.19 -2.10
N VAL A 54 -1.22 -12.93 -3.03
CA VAL A 54 -1.67 -13.93 -4.02
C VAL A 54 -0.54 -14.29 -4.99
N ASP A 55 0.24 -13.31 -5.44
CA ASP A 55 1.35 -13.54 -6.37
C ASP A 55 2.51 -14.31 -5.70
N LEU A 56 2.80 -14.03 -4.43
CA LEU A 56 3.70 -14.85 -3.62
C LEU A 56 3.22 -16.30 -3.50
N ASP A 57 1.91 -16.55 -3.42
CA ASP A 57 1.38 -17.92 -3.41
C ASP A 57 1.53 -18.62 -4.77
N HIS A 58 1.42 -17.87 -5.88
CA HIS A 58 1.71 -18.41 -7.22
C HIS A 58 3.19 -18.76 -7.39
N GLU A 59 4.11 -17.88 -6.97
CA GLU A 59 5.55 -18.13 -6.97
C GLU A 59 5.90 -19.35 -6.11
N ARG A 60 5.32 -19.46 -4.90
CA ARG A 60 5.45 -20.64 -4.02
C ARG A 60 5.00 -21.94 -4.71
N ARG A 61 3.85 -21.92 -5.39
CA ARG A 61 3.32 -23.09 -6.12
C ARG A 61 4.23 -23.47 -7.29
N ALA A 62 4.75 -22.49 -8.04
CA ALA A 62 5.69 -22.74 -9.12
C ALA A 62 7.03 -23.31 -8.60
N ALA A 63 7.55 -22.79 -7.49
CA ALA A 63 8.75 -23.32 -6.84
C ALA A 63 8.55 -24.78 -6.40
N ALA A 64 7.38 -25.13 -5.86
CA ALA A 64 7.04 -26.51 -5.54
C ALA A 64 6.97 -27.40 -6.81
N LEU A 65 6.39 -26.90 -7.90
CA LEU A 65 6.33 -27.62 -9.18
C LEU A 65 7.72 -27.92 -9.76
N VAL A 66 8.66 -26.98 -9.70
CA VAL A 66 10.07 -27.21 -10.11
C VAL A 66 10.74 -28.33 -9.30
N ARG A 67 10.29 -28.58 -8.07
CA ARG A 67 10.79 -29.69 -7.24
C ARG A 67 10.11 -31.02 -7.54
N LEU A 68 8.81 -31.00 -7.79
CA LEU A 68 8.04 -32.21 -8.09
C LEU A 68 8.27 -32.71 -9.52
N ASN A 69 8.43 -31.80 -10.47
CA ASN A 69 8.61 -32.10 -11.89
C ASN A 69 9.65 -31.14 -12.51
N PRO A 70 10.95 -31.41 -12.31
CA PRO A 70 12.01 -30.54 -12.82
C PRO A 70 12.06 -30.58 -14.34
N GLY A 71 12.05 -29.41 -14.98
CA GLY A 71 12.19 -29.30 -16.43
C GLY A 71 12.07 -27.85 -16.91
N ALA A 72 12.49 -27.60 -18.15
CA ALA A 72 12.54 -26.25 -18.71
C ALA A 72 11.19 -25.50 -18.66
N ALA A 73 10.07 -26.22 -18.75
CA ALA A 73 8.74 -25.62 -18.64
C ALA A 73 8.39 -25.16 -17.22
N SER A 74 8.74 -25.93 -16.18
CA SER A 74 8.52 -25.53 -14.79
C SER A 74 9.50 -24.43 -14.36
N ASP A 75 10.74 -24.48 -14.85
CA ASP A 75 11.74 -23.43 -14.62
C ASP A 75 11.29 -22.09 -15.25
N ALA A 76 10.79 -22.11 -16.49
CA ALA A 76 10.27 -20.92 -17.15
C ALA A 76 9.01 -20.36 -16.46
N LEU A 77 8.14 -21.24 -15.96
CA LEU A 77 6.96 -20.85 -15.18
C LEU A 77 7.38 -20.12 -13.89
N LEU A 78 8.35 -20.67 -13.15
CA LEU A 78 8.87 -20.07 -11.93
C LEU A 78 9.49 -18.70 -12.21
N ALA A 79 10.36 -18.59 -13.22
CA ALA A 79 10.98 -17.32 -13.59
C ALA A 79 9.94 -16.24 -13.97
N GLY A 80 8.83 -16.63 -14.61
CA GLY A 80 7.74 -15.73 -14.92
C GLY A 80 7.06 -15.16 -13.67
N TYR A 81 6.82 -16.00 -12.66
CA TYR A 81 6.28 -15.55 -11.38
C TYR A 81 7.27 -14.72 -10.57
N GLU A 82 8.55 -15.11 -10.52
CA GLU A 82 9.60 -14.32 -9.86
C GLU A 82 9.68 -12.90 -10.44
N GLN A 83 9.58 -12.76 -11.77
CA GLN A 83 9.58 -11.47 -12.44
C GLN A 83 8.33 -10.65 -12.12
N ALA A 84 7.14 -11.28 -12.15
CA ALA A 84 5.88 -10.63 -11.81
C ALA A 84 5.91 -10.09 -10.37
N THR A 85 6.24 -10.96 -9.40
CA THR A 85 6.30 -10.59 -7.99
C THR A 85 7.32 -9.48 -7.72
N THR A 86 8.48 -9.51 -8.39
CA THR A 86 9.47 -8.40 -8.31
C THR A 86 8.86 -7.07 -8.76
N GLN A 87 8.11 -7.07 -9.87
CA GLN A 87 7.42 -5.90 -10.36
C GLN A 87 6.33 -5.43 -9.39
N ASP A 88 5.60 -6.35 -8.77
CA ASP A 88 4.52 -6.03 -7.83
C ASP A 88 5.06 -5.43 -6.53
N PHE A 89 6.20 -5.92 -6.02
CA PHE A 89 6.92 -5.26 -4.91
C PHE A 89 7.36 -3.84 -5.27
N ALA A 90 7.91 -3.63 -6.47
CA ALA A 90 8.29 -2.30 -6.93
C ALA A 90 7.08 -1.35 -7.00
N GLN A 91 5.95 -1.84 -7.52
CA GLN A 91 4.71 -1.07 -7.56
C GLN A 91 4.14 -0.80 -6.16
N ALA A 92 4.15 -1.78 -5.26
CA ALA A 92 3.68 -1.61 -3.88
C ALA A 92 4.45 -0.50 -3.16
N ARG A 93 5.78 -0.49 -3.30
CA ARG A 93 6.64 0.56 -2.75
C ARG A 93 6.34 1.94 -3.32
N ALA A 94 6.20 2.05 -4.64
CA ALA A 94 5.84 3.31 -5.29
C ALA A 94 4.50 3.87 -4.79
N SER A 95 3.53 3.00 -4.49
CA SER A 95 2.26 3.41 -3.90
C SER A 95 2.38 3.76 -2.41
N ALA A 96 3.20 3.04 -1.65
CA ALA A 96 3.39 3.25 -0.22
C ALA A 96 4.02 4.62 0.11
N VAL A 97 4.84 5.19 -0.78
CA VAL A 97 5.43 6.55 -0.61
C VAL A 97 4.36 7.63 -0.43
N HIS A 98 3.16 7.42 -0.97
CA HIS A 98 2.05 8.37 -0.91
C HIS A 98 1.10 8.12 0.26
N VAL A 99 1.33 7.07 1.06
CA VAL A 99 0.50 6.69 2.19
C VAL A 99 1.11 7.20 3.48
N ARG A 100 0.29 7.83 4.32
CA ARG A 100 0.72 8.37 5.61
C ARG A 100 0.38 7.38 6.72
N ALA A 101 1.12 6.27 6.76
CA ALA A 101 0.93 5.24 7.76
C ALA A 101 1.72 5.54 9.06
N PRO A 102 1.26 5.04 10.22
CA PRO A 102 2.04 5.07 11.47
C PRO A 102 3.25 4.12 11.45
N VAL A 103 3.34 3.24 10.45
CA VAL A 103 4.38 2.23 10.26
C VAL A 103 5.17 2.52 8.98
N ASP A 104 6.47 2.18 8.95
CA ASP A 104 7.32 2.31 7.77
C ASP A 104 7.03 1.20 6.73
N VAL A 105 5.90 1.34 6.03
CA VAL A 105 5.43 0.35 5.05
C VAL A 105 6.44 0.15 3.91
N VAL A 106 7.19 1.19 3.53
CA VAL A 106 8.22 1.08 2.48
C VAL A 106 9.38 0.22 2.99
N GLY A 107 9.87 0.49 4.20
CA GLY A 107 10.93 -0.30 4.83
C GLY A 107 10.56 -1.77 5.03
N ASP A 108 9.32 -2.04 5.43
CA ASP A 108 8.81 -3.40 5.62
C ASP A 108 8.65 -4.15 4.29
N LEU A 109 8.17 -3.48 3.22
CA LEU A 109 8.16 -4.05 1.87
C LEU A 109 9.56 -4.35 1.34
N ASP A 110 10.54 -3.48 1.61
CA ASP A 110 11.95 -3.71 1.24
C ASP A 110 12.58 -4.86 2.05
N ALA A 111 12.17 -5.06 3.29
CA ALA A 111 12.60 -6.21 4.08
C ALA A 111 12.02 -7.51 3.52
N ALA A 112 10.73 -7.52 3.21
CA ALA A 112 10.03 -8.67 2.63
C ALA A 112 10.59 -9.07 1.25
N ASP A 113 10.85 -8.11 0.36
CA ASP A 113 11.42 -8.38 -0.96
C ASP A 113 12.84 -8.97 -0.86
N ARG A 114 13.69 -8.44 0.04
CA ARG A 114 15.03 -9.00 0.30
C ARG A 114 14.99 -10.42 0.84
N GLN A 115 14.01 -10.74 1.70
CA GLN A 115 13.82 -12.11 2.18
C GLN A 115 13.40 -13.04 1.03
N ARG A 116 12.51 -12.58 0.15
CA ARG A 116 12.09 -13.32 -1.05
C ARG A 116 13.27 -13.57 -1.98
N GLU A 117 14.05 -12.55 -2.31
CA GLU A 117 15.26 -12.69 -3.14
C GLU A 117 16.24 -13.72 -2.55
N ALA A 118 16.42 -13.70 -1.22
CA ALA A 118 17.24 -14.71 -0.54
C ALA A 118 16.68 -16.14 -0.70
N LEU A 119 15.36 -16.33 -0.64
CA LEU A 119 14.72 -17.63 -0.89
C LEU A 119 14.90 -18.08 -2.34
N VAL A 120 14.72 -17.18 -3.30
CA VAL A 120 14.92 -17.46 -4.74
C VAL A 120 16.35 -17.94 -4.99
N VAL A 121 17.35 -17.24 -4.45
CA VAL A 121 18.76 -17.64 -4.57
C VAL A 121 19.03 -19.01 -3.94
N GLN A 122 18.48 -19.28 -2.76
CA GLN A 122 18.63 -20.57 -2.08
C GLN A 122 17.89 -21.71 -2.80
N LEU A 123 16.75 -21.43 -3.42
CA LEU A 123 16.01 -22.38 -4.26
C LEU A 123 16.79 -22.73 -5.53
N ALA A 124 17.35 -21.73 -6.20
CA ALA A 124 18.21 -21.91 -7.37
C ALA A 124 19.47 -22.73 -7.02
N ALA A 125 20.06 -22.46 -5.85
CA ALA A 125 21.19 -23.24 -5.31
C ALA A 125 20.81 -24.65 -4.85
N ARG A 126 19.52 -24.99 -4.82
CA ARG A 126 18.96 -26.25 -4.28
C ARG A 126 19.36 -26.51 -2.82
N SER A 127 19.66 -25.45 -2.06
CA SER A 127 20.07 -25.55 -0.66
C SER A 127 18.87 -25.64 0.29
N LEU A 128 17.67 -25.28 -0.16
CA LEU A 128 16.42 -25.39 0.59
C LEU A 128 15.66 -26.67 0.26
N GLY A 129 15.16 -27.35 1.30
CA GLY A 129 14.14 -28.38 1.14
C GLY A 129 12.77 -27.79 0.76
N PRO A 130 11.87 -28.55 0.11
CA PRO A 130 10.55 -28.05 -0.32
C PRO A 130 9.71 -27.47 0.82
N GLN A 131 9.76 -28.08 2.01
CA GLN A 131 9.03 -27.59 3.20
C GLN A 131 9.60 -26.27 3.74
N GLN A 132 10.93 -26.09 3.67
CA GLN A 132 11.58 -24.84 4.10
C GLN A 132 11.24 -23.70 3.14
N ALA A 133 11.21 -23.98 1.83
CA ALA A 133 10.77 -23.00 0.83
C ALA A 133 9.30 -22.59 1.03
N ILE A 134 8.41 -23.56 1.25
CA ILE A 134 6.99 -23.27 1.54
C ILE A 134 6.85 -22.40 2.79
N ALA A 135 7.53 -22.76 3.88
CA ALA A 135 7.49 -22.00 5.12
C ALA A 135 8.03 -20.56 4.94
N GLY A 136 9.11 -20.39 4.17
CA GLY A 136 9.68 -19.09 3.85
C GLY A 136 8.70 -18.19 3.10
N TYR A 137 8.09 -18.68 2.02
CA TYR A 137 7.07 -17.91 1.28
C TYR A 137 5.85 -17.60 2.14
N SER A 138 5.40 -18.54 2.99
CA SER A 138 4.27 -18.29 3.90
C SER A 138 4.56 -17.21 4.94
N ALA A 139 5.79 -17.15 5.47
CA ALA A 139 6.19 -16.10 6.39
C ALA A 139 6.17 -14.71 5.72
N ILE A 140 6.72 -14.61 4.50
CA ILE A 140 6.71 -13.36 3.73
C ILE A 140 5.27 -12.92 3.42
N ALA A 141 4.41 -13.84 3.00
CA ALA A 141 3.01 -13.52 2.74
C ALA A 141 2.27 -13.06 4.01
N GLN A 142 2.57 -13.64 5.17
CA GLN A 142 2.02 -13.20 6.46
C GLN A 142 2.51 -11.82 6.85
N ASP A 143 3.78 -11.49 6.64
CA ASP A 143 4.32 -10.16 6.89
C ASP A 143 3.65 -9.11 5.99
N VAL A 144 3.49 -9.42 4.68
CA VAL A 144 2.77 -8.56 3.73
C VAL A 144 1.31 -8.34 4.13
N LEU A 145 0.61 -9.39 4.58
CA LEU A 145 -0.78 -9.26 5.07
C LEU A 145 -0.86 -8.53 6.42
N GLY A 146 0.18 -8.64 7.25
CA GLY A 146 0.32 -7.88 8.49
C GLY A 146 0.39 -6.37 8.23
N LEU A 147 1.01 -5.96 7.13
CA LEU A 147 1.04 -4.55 6.71
C LEU A 147 -0.35 -4.04 6.36
N THR A 148 -1.20 -4.86 5.74
CA THR A 148 -2.61 -4.50 5.45
C THR A 148 -3.37 -4.24 6.74
N ALA A 149 -3.22 -5.11 7.74
CA ALA A 149 -3.86 -4.93 9.05
C ALA A 149 -3.35 -3.69 9.79
N ALA A 150 -2.06 -3.36 9.65
CA ALA A 150 -1.47 -2.15 10.23
C ALA A 150 -1.98 -0.86 9.55
N LEU A 151 -2.25 -0.91 8.25
CA LEU A 151 -2.86 0.19 7.49
C LEU A 151 -4.31 0.41 7.93
N ASP A 152 -5.12 -0.65 8.04
CA ASP A 152 -6.52 -0.57 8.44
C ASP A 152 -6.68 -0.12 9.91
N GLY A 153 -5.76 -0.53 10.80
CA GLY A 153 -5.75 -0.13 12.21
C GLY A 153 -5.30 1.32 12.47
N GLY A 154 -4.70 1.98 11.49
CA GLY A 154 -4.20 3.36 11.58
C GLY A 154 -5.18 4.44 11.07
N ALA A 155 -6.29 4.04 10.45
CA ALA A 155 -7.26 4.97 9.88
C ALA A 155 -7.93 5.84 10.98
N PRO A 156 -8.02 7.17 10.81
CA PRO A 156 -8.71 8.02 11.77
C PRO A 156 -10.22 7.69 11.78
N SER A 157 -10.73 7.29 12.94
CA SER A 157 -12.16 7.11 13.24
C SER A 157 -12.98 8.39 13.10
#